data_AF-A0A243RQJ7-F1
#
_entry.id   AF-A0A243RQJ7-F1
#
_cell.length_a   1.000
_cell.length_b   1.000
_cell.length_c   1.000
_cell.angle_alpha   90.00
_cell.angle_beta   90.00
_cell.angle_gamma   90.00
#
_symmetry.space_group_name_H-M   'P 1'
#
loop_
_entity.id
_entity.type
_entity.pdbx_description
1 polymer ?
#
loop_
_entity_poly.entity_id
_entity_poly.type
_entity_poly.pdbx_seq_one_letter_code
_entity_poly.pdbx_strand_id
1 'polypeptide(L)'
;MRGRRMTVAGVVMAALAGTAVIGVRPASGTAQADAGGRAQEDGAARFQRQEVTWHRCQTGPDDAMGKELDDAKAQCAEVTVPLDYSRPGGRTIKVAMSRLKATDPGRRRGALLYNPGGPGVPATYLALKVKQAEPAVAARYDLIGMDPRFVGRSTPLNCKWPTVGIGSAGSDRRTFDRSVALAKDLAARCAAHRDVLPHASTRNTARDMDVIRAVLGEPKLSYLGSSYGTYLGEVYLQLFSRRADRVVLDSALNPDLFGPDLTRTAGPAATAVLEDWAAWAARHHGRHRLGATPAEVLATVDRINRAVARGPLRVGRHRVDSGTLPQLLWNVTAGDSDEAYASFAADVKVLRDAAGGVAVTPTPVLEQVLTGLSSPDADGSASVQTAIQCADRDASRDPETYYRDIQAHRADEPLFGPLTRNLTPCSFWPTTPAEPPTRVRNDVPVLMVGATGDPAATYPGQQAAHRALTGSRLVTLRGAFRHTVYGGLFSPGNACVEKAVNRYLIDGVLPAGDTTCSVTPAGR
;
A
#
# COMPACT_ATOMS: atom_id res chain seq x y z
N MET A 1 25.35 6.98 -8.01
CA MET A 1 24.94 6.14 -9.17
C MET A 1 23.46 5.80 -9.03
N ARG A 2 22.74 5.40 -10.10
CA ARG A 2 21.27 5.33 -10.08
C ARG A 2 20.75 4.06 -9.36
N GLY A 3 20.03 4.24 -8.27
CA GLY A 3 19.30 3.15 -7.60
C GLY A 3 18.03 2.75 -8.36
N ARG A 4 17.75 1.45 -8.47
CA ARG A 4 16.52 0.91 -9.05
C ARG A 4 15.46 0.71 -7.95
N ARG A 5 14.32 1.38 -8.06
CA ARG A 5 13.07 0.99 -7.38
C ARG A 5 12.35 -0.08 -8.21
N MET A 6 11.66 -1.03 -7.58
CA MET A 6 10.93 -2.13 -8.22
C MET A 6 9.64 -2.48 -7.48
N THR A 7 8.53 -2.71 -8.20
CA THR A 7 7.17 -2.81 -7.62
C THR A 7 6.15 -3.51 -8.55
N VAL A 8 5.53 -4.62 -8.09
CA VAL A 8 4.35 -5.42 -8.59
C VAL A 8 3.95 -6.36 -7.37
N ALA A 9 2.82 -7.03 -7.09
CA ALA A 9 1.50 -7.43 -7.68
C ALA A 9 1.35 -8.83 -8.38
N GLY A 10 1.37 -9.94 -7.61
CA GLY A 10 1.13 -11.34 -8.08
C GLY A 10 -0.36 -11.76 -8.27
N VAL A 11 -0.71 -13.03 -8.65
CA VAL A 11 -2.13 -13.53 -8.87
C VAL A 11 -2.47 -15.01 -8.46
N VAL A 12 -3.70 -15.55 -8.74
CA VAL A 12 -4.51 -16.58 -7.99
C VAL A 12 -5.00 -17.91 -8.61
N MET A 13 -5.38 -18.92 -7.75
CA MET A 13 -6.50 -19.91 -7.87
C MET A 13 -6.57 -21.07 -6.80
N ALA A 14 -7.65 -21.85 -6.64
CA ALA A 14 -7.80 -22.88 -5.58
C ALA A 14 -6.97 -24.20 -5.74
N ALA A 15 -7.04 -25.28 -4.93
CA ALA A 15 -8.14 -26.00 -4.22
C ALA A 15 -7.53 -27.12 -3.31
N LEU A 16 -8.16 -27.97 -2.49
CA LEU A 16 -9.42 -28.22 -1.71
C LEU A 16 -9.17 -29.58 -0.96
N ALA A 17 -9.87 -30.15 0.04
CA ALA A 17 -10.81 -29.75 1.11
C ALA A 17 -11.02 -30.99 2.06
N GLY A 18 -11.70 -30.87 3.21
CA GLY A 18 -12.07 -32.03 4.05
C GLY A 18 -12.69 -31.69 5.43
N THR A 19 -13.75 -32.41 5.84
CA THR A 19 -14.57 -32.14 7.05
C THR A 19 -14.84 -33.38 7.90
N ALA A 20 -15.05 -33.19 9.22
CA ALA A 20 -15.66 -34.16 10.13
C ALA A 20 -16.30 -33.44 11.34
N VAL A 21 -17.40 -33.98 11.89
CA VAL A 21 -18.16 -33.36 13.01
C VAL A 21 -18.60 -34.41 14.04
N ILE A 22 -18.05 -34.32 15.26
CA ILE A 22 -18.48 -34.96 16.52
C ILE A 22 -18.00 -34.02 17.65
N GLY A 23 -18.69 -33.76 18.77
CA GLY A 23 -20.02 -34.14 19.25
C GLY A 23 -20.16 -33.70 20.72
N VAL A 24 -21.37 -33.40 21.23
CA VAL A 24 -21.54 -32.70 22.54
C VAL A 24 -22.20 -33.57 23.61
N ARG A 25 -21.57 -33.62 24.80
CA ARG A 25 -22.25 -33.71 26.11
C ARG A 25 -21.54 -32.80 27.13
N PRO A 26 -22.25 -32.17 28.08
CA PRO A 26 -21.65 -31.31 29.08
C PRO A 26 -21.02 -32.11 30.22
N ALA A 27 -19.92 -31.60 30.77
CA ALA A 27 -19.33 -32.07 32.03
C ALA A 27 -19.14 -30.87 32.97
N SER A 28 -19.53 -31.02 34.23
CA SER A 28 -19.43 -29.98 35.26
C SER A 28 -17.98 -29.78 35.72
N GLY A 29 -17.24 -28.91 35.02
CA GLY A 29 -15.83 -28.61 35.34
C GLY A 29 -15.67 -27.46 36.33
N THR A 30 -15.02 -27.71 37.47
CA THR A 30 -14.68 -26.68 38.47
C THR A 30 -13.50 -25.82 38.02
N ALA A 31 -13.66 -24.50 38.10
CA ALA A 31 -12.62 -23.49 38.32
C ALA A 31 -11.23 -23.74 37.67
N GLN A 32 -11.18 -23.83 36.34
CA GLN A 32 -9.91 -23.95 35.59
C GLN A 32 -9.66 -22.82 34.57
N ALA A 33 -10.53 -21.80 34.54
CA ALA A 33 -10.43 -20.66 33.63
C ALA A 33 -9.36 -19.62 34.06
N ASP A 34 -9.29 -19.27 35.34
CA ASP A 34 -8.46 -18.16 35.85
C ASP A 34 -6.96 -18.38 35.64
N ALA A 35 -6.49 -19.63 35.73
CA ALA A 35 -5.08 -19.96 35.51
C ALA A 35 -4.68 -19.76 34.04
N GLY A 36 -5.55 -20.14 33.10
CA GLY A 36 -5.36 -19.89 31.67
C GLY A 36 -5.41 -18.40 31.34
N GLY A 37 -6.39 -17.68 31.89
CA GLY A 37 -6.53 -16.24 31.73
C GLY A 37 -5.29 -15.47 32.19
N ARG A 38 -4.84 -15.65 33.45
CA ARG A 38 -3.63 -14.99 33.97
C ARG A 38 -2.37 -15.34 33.16
N ALA A 39 -2.17 -16.61 32.81
CA ALA A 39 -1.01 -17.01 32.01
C ALA A 39 -1.01 -16.39 30.59
N GLN A 40 -2.20 -16.14 30.02
CA GLN A 40 -2.35 -15.47 28.72
C GLN A 40 -2.16 -13.95 28.84
N GLU A 41 -2.65 -13.32 29.90
CA GLU A 41 -2.45 -11.89 30.20
C GLU A 41 -0.98 -11.56 30.48
N ASP A 42 -0.31 -12.29 31.37
CA ASP A 42 1.13 -12.11 31.62
C ASP A 42 1.96 -12.49 30.38
N GLY A 43 1.54 -13.53 29.66
CA GLY A 43 2.14 -13.97 28.40
C GLY A 43 2.10 -12.89 27.31
N ALA A 44 1.08 -12.03 27.31
CA ALA A 44 0.98 -10.87 26.42
C ALA A 44 1.71 -9.64 26.98
N ALA A 45 1.54 -9.36 28.28
CA ALA A 45 2.12 -8.18 28.94
C ALA A 45 3.65 -8.20 28.98
N ARG A 46 4.30 -9.37 28.94
CA ARG A 46 5.77 -9.49 28.81
C ARG A 46 6.33 -8.75 27.58
N PHE A 47 5.60 -8.68 26.48
CA PHE A 47 6.02 -7.97 25.28
C PHE A 47 5.94 -6.44 25.44
N GLN A 48 4.90 -5.95 26.13
CA GLN A 48 4.73 -4.52 26.42
C GLN A 48 5.71 -4.00 27.49
N ARG A 49 6.32 -4.90 28.29
CA ARG A 49 7.28 -4.58 29.37
C ARG A 49 8.74 -4.94 29.05
N GLN A 50 9.07 -5.32 27.80
CA GLN A 50 10.44 -5.69 27.45
C GLN A 50 11.37 -4.47 27.37
N GLU A 51 12.63 -4.63 27.77
CA GLU A 51 13.65 -3.61 27.56
C GLU A 51 14.07 -3.55 26.07
N VAL A 52 14.34 -2.34 25.58
CA VAL A 52 14.70 -2.09 24.17
C VAL A 52 16.17 -1.76 24.06
N THR A 53 16.97 -2.70 23.56
CA THR A 53 18.38 -2.49 23.22
C THR A 53 18.49 -1.61 21.98
N TRP A 54 18.76 -0.32 22.17
CA TRP A 54 18.98 0.62 21.07
C TRP A 54 20.40 0.53 20.54
N HIS A 55 20.54 0.48 19.21
CA HIS A 55 21.82 0.41 18.50
C HIS A 55 21.86 1.40 17.31
N ARG A 56 23.00 1.40 16.62
CA ARG A 56 23.19 2.11 15.34
C ARG A 56 22.34 1.48 14.24
N CYS A 57 21.78 2.31 13.37
CA CYS A 57 20.93 1.87 12.25
C CYS A 57 21.72 1.25 11.09
N GLN A 58 23.01 1.57 10.92
CA GLN A 58 23.85 0.93 9.90
C GLN A 58 24.21 -0.52 10.30
N THR A 59 23.70 -1.51 9.55
CA THR A 59 23.96 -2.95 9.81
C THR A 59 25.09 -3.55 8.96
N GLY A 60 25.70 -2.79 8.06
CA GLY A 60 26.81 -3.24 7.22
C GLY A 60 27.42 -2.11 6.38
N PRO A 61 28.55 -2.34 5.68
CA PRO A 61 29.22 -1.30 4.89
C PRO A 61 28.33 -0.78 3.75
N ASP A 62 27.59 -1.66 3.08
CA ASP A 62 26.71 -1.32 1.94
C ASP A 62 25.33 -0.77 2.37
N ASP A 63 25.05 -0.71 3.67
CA ASP A 63 23.79 -0.20 4.22
C ASP A 63 23.74 1.33 4.23
N ALA A 64 23.64 1.91 3.04
CA ALA A 64 23.52 3.36 2.84
C ALA A 64 22.30 3.97 3.55
N MET A 65 21.22 3.21 3.69
CA MET A 65 19.98 3.65 4.36
C MET A 65 20.17 3.73 5.89
N GLY A 66 20.77 2.72 6.50
CA GLY A 66 21.16 2.75 7.91
C GLY A 66 22.24 3.79 8.19
N LYS A 67 23.14 4.07 7.24
CA LYS A 67 24.08 5.19 7.32
C LYS A 67 23.40 6.55 7.27
N GLU A 68 22.46 6.81 6.36
CA GLU A 68 21.68 8.06 6.33
C GLU A 68 20.96 8.30 7.69
N LEU A 69 20.43 7.23 8.29
CA LEU A 69 19.80 7.26 9.61
C LEU A 69 20.80 7.58 10.74
N ASP A 70 21.97 6.93 10.76
CA ASP A 70 23.03 7.19 11.73
C ASP A 70 23.59 8.62 11.65
N ASP A 71 23.87 9.11 10.44
CA ASP A 71 24.35 10.48 10.20
C ASP A 71 23.30 11.51 10.69
N ALA A 72 22.02 11.19 10.58
CA ALA A 72 20.91 12.00 11.10
C ALA A 72 20.68 11.87 12.63
N LYS A 73 21.47 11.03 13.31
CA LYS A 73 21.38 10.66 14.73
C LYS A 73 20.10 9.89 15.12
N ALA A 74 19.65 9.01 14.25
CA ALA A 74 18.61 8.03 14.57
C ALA A 74 19.15 6.94 15.52
N GLN A 75 18.23 6.21 16.15
CA GLN A 75 18.51 4.98 16.88
C GLN A 75 17.62 3.87 16.31
N CYS A 76 18.14 2.65 16.17
CA CYS A 76 17.36 1.49 15.73
C CYS A 76 17.27 0.42 16.84
N ALA A 77 16.25 -0.44 16.77
CA ALA A 77 16.06 -1.59 17.67
C ALA A 77 15.04 -2.60 17.09
N GLU A 78 15.19 -3.89 17.40
CA GLU A 78 14.18 -4.92 17.10
C GLU A 78 13.34 -5.33 18.32
N VAL A 79 12.08 -4.90 18.32
CA VAL A 79 11.06 -5.29 19.32
C VAL A 79 10.66 -6.76 19.12
N THR A 80 10.54 -7.50 20.21
CA THR A 80 10.07 -8.89 20.20
C THR A 80 8.54 -8.89 20.29
N VAL A 81 7.86 -9.63 19.41
CA VAL A 81 6.40 -9.80 19.43
C VAL A 81 6.06 -11.29 19.26
N PRO A 82 4.87 -11.75 19.68
CA PRO A 82 4.45 -13.11 19.35
C PRO A 82 4.16 -13.18 17.84
N LEU A 83 4.50 -14.33 17.23
CA LEU A 83 4.00 -14.64 15.89
C LEU A 83 2.47 -14.63 15.90
N ASP A 84 1.92 -15.38 16.85
CA ASP A 84 0.50 -15.62 17.02
C ASP A 84 0.02 -15.00 18.34
N TYR A 85 -0.71 -13.88 18.24
CA TYR A 85 -1.25 -13.19 19.42
C TYR A 85 -2.34 -13.99 20.17
N SER A 86 -2.91 -15.05 19.58
CA SER A 86 -3.80 -15.96 20.32
C SER A 86 -3.02 -16.90 21.27
N ARG A 87 -1.75 -17.18 20.93
CA ARG A 87 -0.84 -18.06 21.69
C ARG A 87 0.44 -17.29 22.08
N PRO A 88 0.35 -16.26 22.95
CA PRO A 88 1.45 -15.34 23.23
C PRO A 88 2.67 -16.00 23.91
N GLY A 89 2.54 -17.19 24.48
CA GLY A 89 3.65 -18.02 24.96
C GLY A 89 4.43 -18.78 23.88
N GLY A 90 3.95 -18.80 22.63
CA GLY A 90 4.55 -19.55 21.51
C GLY A 90 5.73 -18.85 20.83
N ARG A 91 6.00 -19.24 19.57
CA ARG A 91 7.08 -18.69 18.74
C ARG A 91 6.94 -17.17 18.60
N THR A 92 8.06 -16.46 18.77
CA THR A 92 8.18 -15.02 18.62
C THR A 92 8.81 -14.65 17.27
N ILE A 93 8.63 -13.39 16.87
CA ILE A 93 9.35 -12.76 15.75
C ILE A 93 9.92 -11.41 16.21
N LYS A 94 10.79 -10.83 15.39
CA LYS A 94 11.37 -9.49 15.58
C LYS A 94 10.73 -8.48 14.62
N VAL A 95 10.37 -7.32 15.14
CA VAL A 95 9.87 -6.15 14.40
C VAL A 95 10.86 -4.99 14.59
N ALA A 96 11.47 -4.56 13.50
CA ALA A 96 12.48 -3.51 13.48
C ALA A 96 11.83 -2.11 13.46
N MET A 97 12.33 -1.24 14.33
CA MET A 97 11.95 0.18 14.37
C MET A 97 13.17 1.10 14.39
N SER A 98 12.96 2.33 13.95
CA SER A 98 13.87 3.45 14.10
C SER A 98 13.20 4.56 14.91
N ARG A 99 14.00 5.37 15.62
CA ARG A 99 13.57 6.58 16.32
C ARG A 99 14.51 7.74 16.02
N LEU A 100 13.95 8.85 15.57
CA LEU A 100 14.58 10.18 15.65
C LEU A 100 13.86 10.98 16.73
N LYS A 101 14.58 11.44 17.75
CA LYS A 101 13.99 12.24 18.84
C LYS A 101 13.51 13.60 18.33
N ALA A 102 12.48 14.15 18.98
CA ALA A 102 11.98 15.50 18.71
C ALA A 102 13.10 16.54 18.72
N THR A 103 13.12 17.47 17.76
CA THR A 103 14.14 18.52 17.69
C THR A 103 13.94 19.65 18.70
N ASP A 104 12.77 19.70 19.36
CA ASP A 104 12.46 20.55 20.51
C ASP A 104 11.87 19.71 21.65
N PRO A 105 12.71 19.03 22.46
CA PRO A 105 12.26 18.16 23.54
C PRO A 105 11.40 18.87 24.61
N GLY A 106 11.61 20.18 24.81
CA GLY A 106 10.87 20.98 25.78
C GLY A 106 9.40 21.21 25.40
N ARG A 107 9.03 20.96 24.14
CA ARG A 107 7.65 21.03 23.64
C ARG A 107 7.24 19.75 22.89
N ARG A 108 7.81 18.60 23.29
CA ARG A 108 7.47 17.25 22.80
C ARG A 108 6.02 16.90 23.13
N ARG A 109 5.33 16.26 22.18
CA ARG A 109 3.94 15.79 22.27
C ARG A 109 3.81 14.30 22.55
N GLY A 110 4.75 13.49 22.06
CA GLY A 110 4.74 12.03 22.14
C GLY A 110 5.58 11.39 21.04
N ALA A 111 5.28 10.14 20.69
CA ALA A 111 5.79 9.49 19.48
C ALA A 111 4.80 9.58 18.31
N LEU A 112 5.31 9.83 17.10
CA LEU A 112 4.56 9.77 15.84
C LEU A 112 5.12 8.66 14.96
N LEU A 113 4.32 7.62 14.73
CA LEU A 113 4.68 6.52 13.80
C LEU A 113 4.12 6.82 12.40
N TYR A 114 4.98 6.69 11.38
CA TYR A 114 4.58 6.86 9.98
C TYR A 114 4.53 5.52 9.24
N ASN A 115 3.52 5.33 8.37
CA ASN A 115 3.47 4.22 7.43
C ASN A 115 3.15 4.71 6.00
N PRO A 116 3.92 4.32 4.97
CA PRO A 116 3.77 4.79 3.59
C PRO A 116 2.69 4.03 2.81
N GLY A 117 2.17 2.93 3.38
CA GLY A 117 1.31 2.00 2.68
C GLY A 117 2.06 0.88 1.97
N GLY A 118 1.72 0.64 0.70
CA GLY A 118 1.99 -0.61 0.01
C GLY A 118 0.74 -1.50 -0.05
N PRO A 119 0.61 -2.57 0.76
CA PRO A 119 1.50 -3.00 1.85
C PRO A 119 2.86 -3.53 1.37
N GLY A 120 3.69 -4.00 2.31
CA GLY A 120 4.97 -4.65 2.02
C GLY A 120 6.18 -3.73 1.84
N VAL A 121 6.04 -2.42 2.10
CA VAL A 121 7.11 -1.43 1.96
C VAL A 121 7.85 -1.21 3.30
N PRO A 122 9.18 -1.35 3.37
CA PRO A 122 9.98 -0.98 4.55
C PRO A 122 9.79 0.50 4.91
N ALA A 123 9.85 0.82 6.20
CA ALA A 123 9.44 2.12 6.73
C ALA A 123 10.35 2.68 7.85
N THR A 124 11.36 1.93 8.30
CA THR A 124 12.43 2.40 9.20
C THR A 124 13.14 3.67 8.72
N TYR A 125 13.28 3.91 7.41
CA TYR A 125 13.88 5.15 6.90
C TYR A 125 12.97 6.39 7.00
N LEU A 126 11.67 6.22 7.22
CA LEU A 126 10.70 7.31 7.08
C LEU A 126 10.72 8.30 8.24
N ALA A 127 11.25 7.91 9.41
CA ALA A 127 11.55 8.87 10.48
C ALA A 127 12.46 10.01 9.97
N LEU A 128 13.42 9.71 9.09
CA LEU A 128 14.30 10.73 8.48
C LEU A 128 13.57 11.52 7.39
N LYS A 129 12.74 10.88 6.57
CA LYS A 129 12.00 11.59 5.51
C LYS A 129 10.93 12.52 6.08
N VAL A 130 10.24 12.13 7.15
CA VAL A 130 9.34 13.04 7.91
C VAL A 130 10.13 14.19 8.55
N LYS A 131 11.34 13.93 9.09
CA LYS A 131 12.23 14.99 9.62
C LYS A 131 12.68 16.00 8.55
N GLN A 132 12.84 15.55 7.31
CA GLN A 132 13.24 16.37 6.16
C GLN A 132 12.06 17.12 5.53
N ALA A 133 10.90 16.47 5.45
CA ALA A 133 9.66 17.02 4.86
C ALA A 133 8.95 18.02 5.79
N GLU A 134 8.81 17.67 7.08
CA GLU A 134 7.96 18.38 8.03
C GLU A 134 8.73 18.78 9.30
N PRO A 135 9.68 19.75 9.23
CA PRO A 135 10.46 20.19 10.41
C PRO A 135 9.60 20.67 11.58
N ALA A 136 8.41 21.21 11.31
CA ALA A 136 7.46 21.65 12.34
C ALA A 136 6.85 20.47 13.13
N VAL A 137 6.60 19.33 12.47
CA VAL A 137 6.19 18.07 13.13
C VAL A 137 7.38 17.43 13.84
N ALA A 138 8.56 17.44 13.22
CA ALA A 138 9.79 16.91 13.80
C ALA A 138 10.24 17.65 15.08
N ALA A 139 9.82 18.91 15.27
CA ALA A 139 9.98 19.64 16.52
C ALA A 139 9.04 19.15 17.64
N ARG A 140 7.94 18.47 17.32
CA ARG A 140 6.94 18.01 18.30
C ARG A 140 7.02 16.54 18.65
N TYR A 141 7.53 15.69 17.75
CA TYR A 141 7.43 14.24 17.92
C TYR A 141 8.78 13.54 17.88
N ASP A 142 8.92 12.51 18.71
CA ASP A 142 9.84 11.42 18.37
C ASP A 142 9.27 10.69 17.16
N LEU A 143 9.96 10.79 16.03
CA LEU A 143 9.53 10.21 14.75
C LEU A 143 9.95 8.75 14.72
N ILE A 144 8.96 7.85 14.55
CA ILE A 144 9.13 6.40 14.56
C ILE A 144 8.91 5.85 13.15
N GLY A 145 9.93 5.18 12.61
CA GLY A 145 9.77 4.30 11.47
C GLY A 145 9.61 2.86 11.96
N MET A 146 8.67 2.10 11.41
CA MET A 146 8.46 0.69 11.76
C MET A 146 8.34 -0.12 10.47
N ASP A 147 9.28 -1.02 10.21
CA ASP A 147 9.09 -2.05 9.19
C ASP A 147 8.00 -3.01 9.70
N PRO A 148 6.84 -3.18 9.04
CA PRO A 148 5.81 -4.12 9.49
C PRO A 148 6.33 -5.55 9.63
N ARG A 149 5.67 -6.41 10.42
CA ARG A 149 6.03 -7.83 10.51
C ARG A 149 6.20 -8.47 9.12
N PHE A 150 7.27 -9.23 8.95
CA PHE A 150 7.72 -9.86 7.71
C PHE A 150 8.23 -8.93 6.59
N VAL A 151 8.24 -7.61 6.80
CA VAL A 151 8.73 -6.62 5.83
C VAL A 151 10.14 -6.16 6.20
N GLY A 152 11.00 -5.93 5.19
CA GLY A 152 12.31 -5.30 5.39
C GLY A 152 13.20 -6.03 6.41
N ARG A 153 13.48 -5.38 7.54
CA ARG A 153 14.30 -5.95 8.63
C ARG A 153 13.50 -6.80 9.62
N SER A 154 12.17 -6.75 9.58
CA SER A 154 11.26 -7.36 10.57
C SER A 154 11.00 -8.85 10.32
N THR A 155 12.02 -9.70 10.48
CA THR A 155 11.92 -11.16 10.25
C THR A 155 11.40 -11.47 8.83
N PRO A 156 12.10 -11.06 7.76
CA PRO A 156 11.53 -10.93 6.42
C PRO A 156 10.97 -12.23 5.83
N LEU A 157 9.76 -12.14 5.26
CA LEU A 157 9.19 -13.17 4.38
C LEU A 157 9.55 -12.84 2.93
N ASN A 158 9.98 -13.86 2.20
CA ASN A 158 10.28 -13.74 0.77
C ASN A 158 10.05 -15.10 0.11
N CYS A 159 9.16 -15.15 -0.89
CA CYS A 159 8.83 -16.38 -1.62
C CYS A 159 9.65 -16.59 -2.90
N LYS A 160 10.71 -15.80 -3.14
CA LYS A 160 11.61 -15.90 -4.30
C LYS A 160 10.87 -16.00 -5.63
N TRP A 161 9.95 -15.06 -5.83
CA TRP A 161 9.18 -14.96 -7.06
C TRP A 161 10.06 -14.51 -8.24
N PRO A 162 9.94 -15.13 -9.43
CA PRO A 162 10.77 -14.83 -10.61
C PRO A 162 10.46 -13.46 -11.22
N THR A 163 9.31 -12.90 -10.85
CA THR A 163 8.85 -11.55 -11.14
C THR A 163 8.25 -11.01 -9.84
N VAL A 164 8.31 -9.70 -9.61
CA VAL A 164 7.49 -9.06 -8.59
C VAL A 164 5.98 -9.27 -8.84
N GLY A 165 5.56 -9.67 -10.04
CA GLY A 165 4.23 -10.25 -10.28
C GLY A 165 3.77 -10.21 -11.75
N ILE A 166 2.48 -10.00 -11.99
CA ILE A 166 1.83 -10.55 -13.20
C ILE A 166 1.11 -9.55 -14.12
N GLY A 167 0.77 -8.35 -13.64
CA GLY A 167 0.02 -7.34 -14.39
C GLY A 167 -1.44 -7.70 -14.70
N SER A 168 -1.84 -7.51 -15.97
CA SER A 168 -3.23 -7.60 -16.44
C SER A 168 -3.59 -9.00 -16.96
N ALA A 169 -4.88 -9.36 -16.83
CA ALA A 169 -5.49 -10.50 -17.54
C ALA A 169 -5.51 -10.31 -19.06
N GLY A 170 -5.37 -9.07 -19.55
CA GLY A 170 -5.23 -8.72 -20.95
C GLY A 170 -6.50 -8.83 -21.78
N SER A 171 -6.29 -9.11 -23.07
CA SER A 171 -7.28 -8.96 -24.14
C SER A 171 -8.19 -10.16 -24.36
N ASP A 172 -7.75 -11.38 -24.05
CA ASP A 172 -8.46 -12.62 -24.43
C ASP A 172 -8.40 -13.71 -23.34
N ARG A 173 -9.09 -14.83 -23.61
CA ARG A 173 -9.16 -15.97 -22.68
C ARG A 173 -7.78 -16.57 -22.38
N ARG A 174 -6.92 -16.69 -23.39
CA ARG A 174 -5.56 -17.23 -23.28
C ARG A 174 -4.62 -16.28 -22.53
N THR A 175 -4.81 -14.96 -22.63
CA THR A 175 -4.05 -14.02 -21.77
C THR A 175 -4.49 -14.12 -20.31
N PHE A 176 -5.78 -14.33 -20.06
CA PHE A 176 -6.31 -14.63 -18.73
C PHE A 176 -5.77 -15.96 -18.18
N ASP A 177 -5.81 -17.05 -18.95
CA ASP A 177 -5.30 -18.36 -18.51
C ASP A 177 -3.77 -18.34 -18.27
N ARG A 178 -2.99 -17.54 -19.01
CA ARG A 178 -1.57 -17.27 -18.67
C ARG A 178 -1.43 -16.58 -17.31
N SER A 179 -2.33 -15.66 -16.99
CA SER A 179 -2.41 -14.98 -15.68
C SER A 179 -2.64 -16.02 -14.56
N VAL A 180 -3.64 -16.90 -14.72
CA VAL A 180 -3.94 -18.02 -13.80
C VAL A 180 -2.80 -19.05 -13.71
N ALA A 181 -2.01 -19.25 -14.78
CA ALA A 181 -0.88 -20.17 -14.76
C ALA A 181 0.33 -19.62 -13.97
N LEU A 182 0.75 -18.38 -14.25
CA LEU A 182 1.84 -17.71 -13.54
C LEU A 182 1.51 -17.53 -12.05
N ALA A 183 0.27 -17.18 -11.76
CA ALA A 183 -0.31 -17.18 -10.43
C ALA A 183 -0.08 -18.45 -9.60
N LYS A 184 -0.24 -19.63 -10.24
CA LYS A 184 -0.04 -20.92 -9.59
C LYS A 184 1.38 -21.09 -9.08
N ASP A 185 2.33 -20.71 -9.93
CA ASP A 185 3.75 -20.71 -9.59
C ASP A 185 4.05 -19.74 -8.43
N LEU A 186 3.57 -18.49 -8.47
CA LEU A 186 3.84 -17.51 -7.42
C LEU A 186 3.35 -17.96 -6.03
N ALA A 187 2.09 -18.34 -5.90
CA ALA A 187 1.55 -18.72 -4.61
C ALA A 187 2.05 -20.11 -4.14
N ALA A 188 2.34 -21.05 -5.04
CA ALA A 188 2.99 -22.32 -4.68
C ALA A 188 4.39 -22.10 -4.10
N ARG A 189 5.17 -21.12 -4.60
CA ARG A 189 6.46 -20.76 -3.99
C ARG A 189 6.36 -20.28 -2.55
N CYS A 190 5.21 -19.77 -2.13
CA CYS A 190 4.96 -19.38 -0.74
C CYS A 190 4.58 -20.56 0.18
N ALA A 191 4.37 -21.78 -0.34
CA ALA A 191 3.94 -22.94 0.47
C ALA A 191 4.89 -23.31 1.61
N ALA A 192 6.20 -23.01 1.47
CA ALA A 192 7.20 -23.22 2.52
C ALA A 192 6.95 -22.35 3.76
N HIS A 193 6.27 -21.20 3.62
CA HIS A 193 6.00 -20.22 4.69
C HIS A 193 4.61 -20.38 5.34
N ARG A 194 3.92 -21.50 5.08
CA ARG A 194 2.52 -21.75 5.51
C ARG A 194 2.25 -21.63 7.02
N ASP A 195 3.29 -21.66 7.84
CA ASP A 195 3.28 -21.55 9.29
C ASP A 195 3.46 -20.10 9.81
N VAL A 196 3.78 -19.15 8.92
CA VAL A 196 3.81 -17.70 9.21
C VAL A 196 2.78 -16.89 8.41
N LEU A 197 2.38 -17.36 7.21
CA LEU A 197 1.44 -16.65 6.33
C LEU A 197 0.12 -16.20 6.99
N PRO A 198 -0.59 -16.99 7.81
CA PRO A 198 -1.83 -16.55 8.47
C PRO A 198 -1.64 -15.41 9.47
N HIS A 199 -0.39 -15.19 9.90
CA HIS A 199 -0.03 -14.22 10.93
C HIS A 199 0.50 -12.89 10.36
N ALA A 200 0.58 -12.75 9.04
CA ALA A 200 0.99 -11.54 8.33
C ALA A 200 -0.11 -10.45 8.23
N SER A 201 -1.22 -10.60 8.94
CA SER A 201 -2.38 -9.69 8.86
C SER A 201 -2.10 -8.27 9.38
N THR A 202 -2.86 -7.30 8.87
CA THR A 202 -2.89 -5.91 9.37
C THR A 202 -3.31 -5.87 10.84
N ARG A 203 -4.20 -6.79 11.25
CA ARG A 203 -4.61 -6.97 12.66
C ARG A 203 -3.42 -7.23 13.57
N ASN A 204 -2.49 -8.09 13.17
CA ASN A 204 -1.28 -8.34 13.95
C ASN A 204 -0.28 -7.17 13.86
N THR A 205 -0.15 -6.53 12.69
CA THR A 205 0.69 -5.31 12.55
C THR A 205 0.22 -4.18 13.48
N ALA A 206 -1.10 -4.00 13.64
CA ALA A 206 -1.67 -3.04 14.58
C ALA A 206 -1.40 -3.41 16.05
N ARG A 207 -1.32 -4.71 16.39
CA ARG A 207 -0.88 -5.17 17.72
C ARG A 207 0.61 -4.92 17.94
N ASP A 208 1.45 -5.10 16.91
CA ASP A 208 2.88 -4.77 16.98
C ASP A 208 3.09 -3.26 17.23
N MET A 209 2.30 -2.39 16.60
CA MET A 209 2.27 -0.95 16.88
C MET A 209 1.92 -0.61 18.33
N ASP A 210 1.00 -1.36 18.96
CA ASP A 210 0.67 -1.18 20.37
C ASP A 210 1.78 -1.68 21.32
N VAL A 211 2.51 -2.73 20.95
CA VAL A 211 3.74 -3.13 21.66
C VAL A 211 4.81 -2.05 21.53
N ILE A 212 5.05 -1.52 20.32
CA ILE A 212 5.99 -0.40 20.08
C ILE A 212 5.64 0.83 20.91
N ARG A 213 4.36 1.23 20.93
CA ARG A 213 3.86 2.30 21.81
C ARG A 213 4.21 2.03 23.28
N ALA A 214 3.97 0.81 23.77
CA ALA A 214 4.23 0.45 25.16
C ALA A 214 5.73 0.51 25.52
N VAL A 215 6.61 -0.07 24.70
CA VAL A 215 8.06 -0.12 24.98
C VAL A 215 8.77 1.21 24.74
N LEU A 216 8.14 2.15 24.03
CA LEU A 216 8.55 3.56 23.98
C LEU A 216 8.13 4.36 25.24
N GLY A 217 7.34 3.77 26.14
CA GLY A 217 6.80 4.43 27.35
C GLY A 217 5.62 5.36 27.07
N GLU A 218 5.05 5.32 25.86
CA GLU A 218 4.00 6.26 25.43
C GLU A 218 2.61 5.81 25.91
N PRO A 219 1.82 6.66 26.60
CA PRO A 219 0.46 6.29 27.00
C PRO A 219 -0.49 6.17 25.79
N LYS A 220 -0.19 6.91 24.71
CA LYS A 220 -0.91 6.91 23.44
C LYS A 220 0.04 7.05 22.26
N LEU A 221 -0.33 6.52 21.10
CA LEU A 221 0.41 6.66 19.85
C LEU A 221 -0.21 7.76 18.98
N SER A 222 0.60 8.68 18.45
CA SER A 222 0.21 9.46 17.27
C SER A 222 0.63 8.73 16.00
N TYR A 223 -0.16 8.85 14.94
CA TYR A 223 -0.01 8.08 13.71
C TYR A 223 -0.30 8.93 12.47
N LEU A 224 0.52 8.75 11.43
CA LEU A 224 0.26 9.27 10.10
C LEU A 224 0.42 8.12 9.11
N GLY A 225 -0.68 7.70 8.49
CA GLY A 225 -0.73 6.63 7.51
C GLY A 225 -1.09 7.16 6.14
N SER A 226 -0.36 6.74 5.11
CA SER A 226 -0.69 6.98 3.71
C SER A 226 -1.06 5.67 3.01
N SER A 227 -1.98 5.69 2.04
CA SER A 227 -2.33 4.51 1.24
C SER A 227 -2.77 3.32 2.12
N TYR A 228 -2.19 2.11 1.99
CA TYR A 228 -2.42 0.99 2.94
C TYR A 228 -2.25 1.37 4.43
N GLY A 229 -1.37 2.33 4.75
CA GLY A 229 -1.21 2.86 6.10
C GLY A 229 -2.51 3.43 6.67
N THR A 230 -3.45 3.88 5.82
CA THR A 230 -4.78 4.30 6.29
C THR A 230 -5.61 3.16 6.86
N TYR A 231 -5.68 2.01 6.16
CA TYR A 231 -6.33 0.81 6.66
C TYR A 231 -5.63 0.24 7.90
N LEU A 232 -4.30 0.31 7.97
CA LEU A 232 -3.56 -0.04 9.19
C LEU A 232 -3.91 0.90 10.37
N GLY A 233 -4.06 2.20 10.13
CA GLY A 233 -4.55 3.18 11.09
C GLY A 233 -6.00 2.92 11.53
N GLU A 234 -6.89 2.61 10.59
CA GLU A 234 -8.29 2.22 10.82
C GLU A 234 -8.41 0.96 11.69
N VAL A 235 -7.61 -0.07 11.42
CA VAL A 235 -7.53 -1.28 12.23
C VAL A 235 -6.95 -0.99 13.61
N TYR A 236 -5.95 -0.10 13.73
CA TYR A 236 -5.43 0.34 15.02
C TYR A 236 -6.48 1.10 15.83
N LEU A 237 -7.23 2.03 15.22
CA LEU A 237 -8.35 2.73 15.85
C LEU A 237 -9.42 1.75 16.34
N GLN A 238 -9.73 0.71 15.55
CA GLN A 238 -10.73 -0.29 15.92
C GLN A 238 -10.30 -1.21 17.07
N LEU A 239 -9.01 -1.54 17.18
CA LEU A 239 -8.48 -2.43 18.22
C LEU A 239 -8.06 -1.67 19.50
N PHE A 240 -7.61 -0.43 19.35
CA PHE A 240 -6.89 0.33 20.38
C PHE A 240 -7.35 1.79 20.51
N SER A 241 -8.63 2.09 20.21
CA SER A 241 -9.23 3.44 20.25
C SER A 241 -8.74 4.36 21.39
N ARG A 242 -8.74 3.88 22.63
CA ARG A 242 -8.31 4.64 23.82
C ARG A 242 -6.80 4.97 23.86
N ARG A 243 -5.99 4.27 23.06
CA ARG A 243 -4.52 4.40 22.95
C ARG A 243 -4.07 5.18 21.71
N ALA A 244 -5.00 5.66 20.88
CA ALA A 244 -4.72 6.66 19.85
C ALA A 244 -4.70 8.08 20.43
N ASP A 245 -3.80 8.93 19.94
CA ASP A 245 -3.74 10.37 20.25
C ASP A 245 -4.19 11.21 19.05
N ARG A 246 -3.26 11.50 18.12
CA ARG A 246 -3.56 12.18 16.85
C ARG A 246 -3.34 11.22 15.71
N VAL A 247 -4.38 10.98 14.91
CA VAL A 247 -4.34 10.03 13.79
C VAL A 247 -4.70 10.77 12.49
N VAL A 248 -3.81 10.70 11.51
CA VAL A 248 -3.99 11.27 10.17
C VAL A 248 -3.96 10.15 9.14
N LEU A 249 -4.99 10.12 8.29
CA LEU A 249 -5.15 9.13 7.21
C LEU A 249 -5.13 9.87 5.86
N ASP A 250 -4.02 9.78 5.13
CA ASP A 250 -3.85 10.38 3.80
C ASP A 250 -4.17 9.35 2.71
N SER A 251 -5.16 9.66 1.87
CA SER A 251 -5.71 8.78 0.85
C SER A 251 -6.26 7.48 1.45
N ALA A 252 -7.35 7.63 2.20
CA ALA A 252 -8.03 6.55 2.92
C ALA A 252 -8.62 5.47 2.01
N LEU A 253 -8.24 4.22 2.26
CA LEU A 253 -8.80 3.03 1.59
C LEU A 253 -10.19 2.70 2.16
N ASN A 254 -10.99 1.92 1.42
CA ASN A 254 -12.26 1.45 1.96
C ASN A 254 -12.02 0.23 2.88
N PRO A 255 -12.30 0.30 4.20
CA PRO A 255 -12.10 -0.84 5.11
C PRO A 255 -12.96 -2.05 4.72
N ASP A 256 -14.13 -1.82 4.13
CA ASP A 256 -15.03 -2.89 3.71
C ASP A 256 -14.55 -3.58 2.42
N LEU A 257 -13.52 -3.07 1.73
CA LEU A 257 -12.92 -3.68 0.53
C LEU A 257 -11.44 -4.10 0.68
N PHE A 258 -10.72 -3.67 1.72
CA PHE A 258 -9.30 -4.02 1.85
C PHE A 258 -9.04 -5.53 1.91
N GLY A 259 -8.06 -5.99 1.13
CA GLY A 259 -7.72 -7.39 0.96
C GLY A 259 -7.47 -7.69 -0.52
N PRO A 260 -7.81 -8.91 -1.00
CA PRO A 260 -7.55 -9.35 -2.36
C PRO A 260 -8.21 -8.49 -3.45
N ASP A 261 -9.49 -8.12 -3.28
CA ASP A 261 -10.28 -7.44 -4.32
C ASP A 261 -10.17 -5.89 -4.26
N LEU A 262 -9.18 -5.34 -3.53
CA LEU A 262 -9.04 -3.90 -3.23
C LEU A 262 -9.12 -3.01 -4.49
N THR A 263 -8.51 -3.42 -5.59
CA THR A 263 -8.46 -2.64 -6.83
C THR A 263 -9.73 -2.74 -7.68
N ARG A 264 -10.66 -3.66 -7.38
CA ARG A 264 -11.74 -4.07 -8.30
C ARG A 264 -12.64 -2.92 -8.78
N THR A 265 -12.79 -1.85 -7.99
CA THR A 265 -13.58 -0.66 -8.34
C THR A 265 -12.76 0.54 -8.83
N ALA A 266 -11.45 0.37 -9.06
CA ALA A 266 -10.54 1.47 -9.37
C ALA A 266 -10.41 1.79 -10.87
N GLY A 267 -10.95 0.94 -11.76
CA GLY A 267 -10.89 1.12 -13.22
C GLY A 267 -11.38 2.50 -13.68
N PRO A 268 -12.59 2.96 -13.28
CA PRO A 268 -13.11 4.28 -13.66
C PRO A 268 -12.26 5.45 -13.15
N ALA A 269 -11.65 5.33 -11.97
CA ALA A 269 -10.80 6.38 -11.41
C ALA A 269 -9.47 6.50 -12.17
N ALA A 270 -8.88 5.37 -12.58
CA ALA A 270 -7.69 5.38 -13.43
C ALA A 270 -7.98 5.90 -14.85
N THR A 271 -9.17 5.62 -15.40
CA THR A 271 -9.64 6.25 -16.66
C THR A 271 -9.72 7.77 -16.51
N ALA A 272 -10.29 8.29 -15.40
CA ALA A 272 -10.39 9.74 -15.18
C ALA A 272 -9.03 10.46 -15.07
N VAL A 273 -8.01 9.82 -14.48
CA VAL A 273 -6.63 10.37 -14.48
C VAL A 273 -6.03 10.37 -15.89
N LEU A 274 -6.27 9.30 -16.67
CA LEU A 274 -5.86 9.24 -18.08
C LEU A 274 -6.55 10.32 -18.94
N GLU A 275 -7.78 10.71 -18.61
CA GLU A 275 -8.53 11.77 -19.27
C GLU A 275 -8.02 13.18 -18.93
N ASP A 276 -7.72 13.50 -17.67
CA ASP A 276 -7.11 14.80 -17.29
C ASP A 276 -5.69 14.95 -17.89
N TRP A 277 -4.89 13.87 -17.87
CA TRP A 277 -3.63 13.82 -18.62
C TRP A 277 -3.83 14.00 -20.14
N ALA A 278 -4.84 13.35 -20.74
CA ALA A 278 -5.09 13.50 -22.18
C ALA A 278 -5.49 14.94 -22.54
N ALA A 279 -6.23 15.63 -21.66
CA ALA A 279 -6.53 17.05 -21.79
C ALA A 279 -5.28 17.93 -21.68
N TRP A 280 -4.34 17.60 -20.78
CA TRP A 280 -3.04 18.28 -20.69
C TRP A 280 -2.17 18.04 -21.93
N ALA A 281 -2.10 16.79 -22.41
CA ALA A 281 -1.28 16.42 -23.56
C ALA A 281 -1.80 17.03 -24.88
N ALA A 282 -3.11 17.25 -24.99
CA ALA A 282 -3.75 17.99 -26.08
C ALA A 282 -3.33 19.48 -26.09
N ARG A 283 -3.35 20.16 -24.93
CA ARG A 283 -2.81 21.54 -24.81
C ARG A 283 -1.36 21.62 -25.26
N HIS A 284 -0.57 20.58 -25.00
CA HIS A 284 0.84 20.48 -25.36
C HIS A 284 1.11 19.75 -26.70
N HIS A 285 0.13 19.74 -27.63
CA HIS A 285 0.23 19.03 -28.92
C HIS A 285 1.55 19.27 -29.66
N GLY A 286 1.99 20.53 -29.80
CA GLY A 286 3.17 20.88 -30.60
C GLY A 286 4.46 20.15 -30.17
N ARG A 287 4.57 19.82 -28.86
CA ARG A 287 5.70 19.11 -28.25
C ARG A 287 5.58 17.59 -28.36
N HIS A 288 4.41 17.04 -28.03
CA HIS A 288 4.23 15.58 -27.88
C HIS A 288 3.62 14.90 -29.13
N ARG A 289 2.79 15.62 -29.90
CA ARG A 289 2.09 15.17 -31.12
C ARG A 289 1.28 13.87 -30.93
N LEU A 290 0.65 13.70 -29.77
CA LEU A 290 -0.18 12.51 -29.46
C LEU A 290 -1.64 12.65 -29.94
N GLY A 291 -2.11 13.88 -30.07
CA GLY A 291 -3.45 14.31 -30.50
C GLY A 291 -3.56 15.82 -30.27
N ALA A 292 -4.39 16.55 -31.02
CA ALA A 292 -4.63 17.98 -30.82
C ALA A 292 -5.84 18.22 -29.90
N THR A 293 -6.74 17.23 -29.83
CA THR A 293 -7.85 17.15 -28.88
C THR A 293 -7.64 16.01 -27.86
N PRO A 294 -8.31 16.03 -26.69
CA PRO A 294 -8.20 14.94 -25.72
C PRO A 294 -8.63 13.59 -26.31
N ALA A 295 -9.68 13.59 -27.14
CA ALA A 295 -10.19 12.41 -27.83
C ALA A 295 -9.16 11.79 -28.79
N GLU A 296 -8.36 12.59 -29.50
CA GLU A 296 -7.28 12.07 -30.36
C GLU A 296 -6.11 11.49 -29.56
N VAL A 297 -5.80 12.07 -28.39
CA VAL A 297 -4.79 11.53 -27.47
C VAL A 297 -5.25 10.17 -26.92
N LEU A 298 -6.50 10.07 -26.46
CA LEU A 298 -7.09 8.80 -26.01
C LEU A 298 -7.16 7.77 -27.15
N ALA A 299 -7.49 8.19 -28.38
CA ALA A 299 -7.42 7.34 -29.56
C ALA A 299 -5.98 6.88 -29.90
N THR A 300 -4.95 7.64 -29.52
CA THR A 300 -3.55 7.17 -29.58
C THR A 300 -3.28 6.09 -28.54
N VAL A 301 -3.77 6.23 -27.30
CA VAL A 301 -3.64 5.19 -26.26
C VAL A 301 -4.38 3.91 -26.65
N ASP A 302 -5.61 4.01 -27.16
CA ASP A 302 -6.37 2.88 -27.66
C ASP A 302 -5.70 2.20 -28.87
N ARG A 303 -5.09 2.95 -29.81
CA ARG A 303 -4.29 2.36 -30.89
C ARG A 303 -3.14 1.50 -30.36
N ILE A 304 -2.49 1.90 -29.27
CA ILE A 304 -1.45 1.11 -28.59
C ILE A 304 -2.07 -0.13 -27.93
N ASN A 305 -3.22 0.01 -27.24
CA ASN A 305 -3.94 -1.11 -26.62
C ASN A 305 -4.36 -2.18 -27.66
N ARG A 306 -4.92 -1.74 -28.79
CA ARG A 306 -5.27 -2.61 -29.92
C ARG A 306 -4.04 -3.20 -30.63
N ALA A 307 -2.86 -2.60 -30.52
CA ALA A 307 -1.62 -3.17 -31.03
C ALA A 307 -1.09 -4.30 -30.12
N VAL A 308 -0.97 -4.08 -28.80
CA VAL A 308 -0.51 -5.11 -27.85
C VAL A 308 -1.43 -6.32 -27.78
N ALA A 309 -2.73 -6.14 -28.07
CA ALA A 309 -3.70 -7.23 -28.19
C ALA A 309 -3.49 -8.13 -29.42
N ARG A 310 -2.80 -7.64 -30.47
CA ARG A 310 -2.42 -8.44 -31.65
C ARG A 310 -1.05 -9.11 -31.49
N GLY A 311 -0.12 -8.47 -30.77
CA GLY A 311 1.20 -9.04 -30.48
C GLY A 311 2.10 -8.10 -29.67
N PRO A 312 3.15 -8.63 -29.03
CA PRO A 312 4.01 -7.85 -28.15
C PRO A 312 4.83 -6.80 -28.91
N LEU A 313 4.74 -5.54 -28.49
CA LEU A 313 5.59 -4.46 -28.97
C LEU A 313 7.03 -4.67 -28.47
N ARG A 314 8.02 -4.26 -29.28
CA ARG A 314 9.43 -4.21 -28.86
C ARG A 314 9.80 -2.79 -28.45
N VAL A 315 10.31 -2.62 -27.24
CA VAL A 315 10.78 -1.33 -26.70
C VAL A 315 12.22 -1.51 -26.24
N GLY A 316 13.17 -1.20 -27.11
CA GLY A 316 14.58 -1.58 -26.95
C GLY A 316 14.74 -3.09 -26.78
N ARG A 317 15.18 -3.51 -25.58
CA ARG A 317 15.32 -4.92 -25.18
C ARG A 317 14.02 -5.55 -24.66
N HIS A 318 13.03 -4.75 -24.28
CA HIS A 318 11.83 -5.20 -23.58
C HIS A 318 10.71 -5.59 -24.55
N ARG A 319 9.76 -6.37 -24.03
CA ARG A 319 8.48 -6.68 -24.68
C ARG A 319 7.34 -6.08 -23.88
N VAL A 320 6.34 -5.53 -24.57
CA VAL A 320 5.10 -5.02 -23.96
C VAL A 320 3.92 -5.72 -24.63
N ASP A 321 3.19 -6.55 -23.88
CA ASP A 321 1.96 -7.21 -24.34
C ASP A 321 0.72 -6.70 -23.59
N SER A 322 -0.47 -7.26 -23.85
CA SER A 322 -1.72 -6.84 -23.20
C SER A 322 -1.79 -7.15 -21.70
N GLY A 323 -0.88 -7.98 -21.17
CA GLY A 323 -0.66 -8.14 -19.73
C GLY A 323 0.16 -6.99 -19.13
N THR A 324 1.17 -6.51 -19.86
CA THR A 324 2.06 -5.43 -19.38
C THR A 324 1.49 -4.02 -19.57
N LEU A 325 0.84 -3.73 -20.71
CA LEU A 325 0.49 -2.35 -21.08
C LEU A 325 -0.43 -1.63 -20.07
N PRO A 326 -1.53 -2.22 -19.57
CA PRO A 326 -2.38 -1.53 -18.61
C PRO A 326 -1.62 -1.12 -17.33
N GLN A 327 -0.68 -1.96 -16.89
CA GLN A 327 0.16 -1.68 -15.73
C GLN A 327 1.23 -0.61 -16.01
N LEU A 328 1.73 -0.52 -17.25
CA LEU A 328 2.58 0.61 -17.66
C LEU A 328 1.80 1.92 -17.67
N LEU A 329 0.59 1.92 -18.25
CA LEU A 329 -0.25 3.10 -18.34
C LEU A 329 -0.83 3.53 -16.98
N TRP A 330 -0.95 2.61 -16.02
CA TRP A 330 -1.25 2.92 -14.62
C TRP A 330 -0.22 3.88 -14.00
N ASN A 331 1.03 3.97 -14.49
CA ASN A 331 2.00 4.93 -13.94
C ASN A 331 1.62 6.41 -14.17
N VAL A 332 0.59 6.71 -14.98
CA VAL A 332 -0.02 8.06 -15.02
C VAL A 332 -0.54 8.50 -13.64
N THR A 333 -0.90 7.54 -12.77
CA THR A 333 -1.38 7.81 -11.41
C THR A 333 -0.30 8.30 -10.44
N ALA A 334 0.96 8.35 -10.85
CA ALA A 334 2.10 8.67 -9.98
C ALA A 334 2.22 10.16 -9.64
N GLY A 335 1.52 11.06 -10.36
CA GLY A 335 1.50 12.49 -10.06
C GLY A 335 0.83 13.33 -11.15
N ASP A 336 0.29 14.47 -10.75
CA ASP A 336 -0.50 15.39 -11.57
C ASP A 336 0.22 16.72 -11.90
N SER A 337 1.56 16.70 -11.93
CA SER A 337 2.38 17.87 -12.32
C SER A 337 2.78 17.85 -13.80
N ASP A 338 3.12 19.02 -14.34
CA ASP A 338 3.64 19.19 -15.70
C ASP A 338 4.83 18.28 -16.02
N GLU A 339 5.74 18.05 -15.06
CA GLU A 339 6.89 17.16 -15.25
C GLU A 339 6.46 15.69 -15.34
N ALA A 340 5.52 15.26 -14.49
CA ALA A 340 4.98 13.90 -14.51
C ALA A 340 4.21 13.63 -15.81
N TYR A 341 3.32 14.56 -16.19
CA TYR A 341 2.52 14.48 -17.41
C TYR A 341 3.38 14.60 -18.69
N ALA A 342 4.44 15.43 -18.69
CA ALA A 342 5.40 15.50 -19.78
C ALA A 342 6.25 14.23 -19.91
N SER A 343 6.64 13.61 -18.78
CA SER A 343 7.37 12.33 -18.78
C SER A 343 6.49 11.20 -19.31
N PHE A 344 5.26 11.07 -18.80
CA PHE A 344 4.32 10.07 -19.27
C PHE A 344 3.97 10.26 -20.76
N ALA A 345 3.83 11.50 -21.23
CA ALA A 345 3.64 11.79 -22.65
C ALA A 345 4.87 11.49 -23.52
N ALA A 346 6.09 11.44 -22.97
CA ALA A 346 7.26 10.91 -23.67
C ALA A 346 7.21 9.37 -23.77
N ASP A 347 6.78 8.69 -22.70
CA ASP A 347 6.66 7.23 -22.66
C ASP A 347 5.54 6.73 -23.59
N VAL A 348 4.37 7.36 -23.59
CA VAL A 348 3.26 7.08 -24.52
C VAL A 348 3.68 7.34 -25.98
N LYS A 349 4.54 8.33 -26.24
CA LYS A 349 5.11 8.56 -27.58
C LYS A 349 6.00 7.39 -28.03
N VAL A 350 6.87 6.88 -27.15
CA VAL A 350 7.68 5.68 -27.44
C VAL A 350 6.80 4.46 -27.72
N LEU A 351 5.75 4.25 -26.93
CA LEU A 351 4.80 3.15 -27.11
C LEU A 351 3.98 3.29 -28.41
N ARG A 352 3.58 4.50 -28.79
CA ARG A 352 2.93 4.81 -30.08
C ARG A 352 3.83 4.46 -31.26
N ASP A 353 5.10 4.88 -31.19
CA ASP A 353 6.04 4.70 -32.30
C ASP A 353 6.40 3.21 -32.46
N ALA A 354 6.54 2.48 -31.35
CA ALA A 354 6.64 1.01 -31.36
C ALA A 354 5.38 0.32 -31.93
N ALA A 355 4.18 0.82 -31.61
CA ALA A 355 2.91 0.32 -32.16
C ALA A 355 2.75 0.60 -33.67
N GLY A 356 3.46 1.60 -34.19
CA GLY A 356 3.63 1.86 -35.63
C GLY A 356 4.71 1.03 -36.31
N GLY A 357 5.39 0.12 -35.58
CA GLY A 357 6.47 -0.71 -36.10
C GLY A 357 7.84 -0.02 -36.17
N VAL A 358 7.99 1.19 -35.61
CA VAL A 358 9.26 1.91 -35.56
C VAL A 358 10.17 1.27 -34.50
N ALA A 359 11.47 1.14 -34.82
CA ALA A 359 12.46 0.73 -33.83
C ALA A 359 12.71 1.86 -32.82
N VAL A 360 12.42 1.61 -31.54
CA VAL A 360 12.51 2.62 -30.47
C VAL A 360 13.41 2.19 -29.32
N THR A 361 14.00 3.18 -28.66
CA THR A 361 14.67 3.05 -27.34
C THR A 361 13.74 3.62 -26.27
N PRO A 362 13.54 2.96 -25.11
CA PRO A 362 12.78 3.52 -24.01
C PRO A 362 13.40 4.82 -23.46
N THR A 363 12.57 5.68 -22.88
CA THR A 363 13.05 6.78 -22.03
C THR A 363 13.77 6.23 -20.79
N PRO A 364 14.56 7.04 -20.06
CA PRO A 364 15.15 6.60 -18.79
C PRO A 364 14.13 6.16 -17.74
N VAL A 365 12.91 6.71 -17.76
CA VAL A 365 11.81 6.34 -16.87
C VAL A 365 11.20 5.02 -17.33
N LEU A 366 10.81 4.92 -18.61
CA LEU A 366 10.23 3.71 -19.18
C LEU A 366 11.18 2.49 -19.09
N GLU A 367 12.49 2.67 -19.24
CA GLU A 367 13.50 1.61 -19.06
C GLU A 367 13.56 1.12 -17.60
N GLN A 368 13.43 2.03 -16.62
CA GLN A 368 13.35 1.67 -15.21
C GLN A 368 12.04 0.93 -14.90
N VAL A 369 10.90 1.41 -15.40
CA VAL A 369 9.60 0.77 -15.19
C VAL A 369 9.56 -0.61 -15.86
N LEU A 370 9.99 -0.75 -17.12
CA LEU A 370 10.02 -2.03 -17.83
C LEU A 370 10.96 -3.05 -17.18
N THR A 371 12.13 -2.61 -16.67
CA THR A 371 12.94 -3.45 -15.76
C THR A 371 12.13 -3.86 -14.53
N GLY A 372 11.46 -2.89 -13.90
CA GLY A 372 10.72 -3.06 -12.66
C GLY A 372 9.56 -4.04 -12.74
N LEU A 373 8.88 -4.11 -13.89
CA LEU A 373 7.80 -5.08 -14.12
C LEU A 373 8.30 -6.50 -14.46
N SER A 374 9.61 -6.69 -14.70
CA SER A 374 10.14 -7.92 -15.30
C SER A 374 11.30 -8.61 -14.54
N SER A 375 11.75 -8.06 -13.41
CA SER A 375 12.80 -8.70 -12.58
C SER A 375 12.24 -9.32 -11.29
N PRO A 376 12.97 -10.23 -10.62
CA PRO A 376 12.49 -10.98 -9.45
C PRO A 376 12.12 -10.13 -8.22
N ASP A 377 11.30 -10.72 -7.33
CA ASP A 377 11.01 -10.23 -5.97
C ASP A 377 12.22 -10.45 -5.03
N ALA A 378 13.31 -9.75 -5.32
CA ALA A 378 14.62 -9.99 -4.72
C ALA A 378 14.62 -9.72 -3.20
N ASP A 379 13.99 -8.63 -2.75
CA ASP A 379 13.84 -8.28 -1.33
C ASP A 379 12.65 -9.00 -0.66
N GLY A 380 11.54 -9.23 -1.36
CA GLY A 380 10.36 -9.94 -0.86
C GLY A 380 9.12 -9.06 -0.76
N SER A 381 9.23 -7.78 -1.11
CA SER A 381 8.18 -6.77 -0.99
C SER A 381 6.87 -7.21 -1.66
N ALA A 382 6.94 -7.87 -2.82
CA ALA A 382 5.75 -8.32 -3.54
C ALA A 382 5.06 -9.52 -2.87
N SER A 383 5.85 -10.51 -2.46
CA SER A 383 5.33 -11.71 -1.79
C SER A 383 4.83 -11.45 -0.37
N VAL A 384 5.40 -10.46 0.34
CA VAL A 384 4.85 -10.03 1.65
C VAL A 384 3.68 -9.04 1.53
N GLN A 385 3.67 -8.12 0.56
CA GLN A 385 2.50 -7.30 0.22
C GLN A 385 1.26 -8.19 0.02
N THR A 386 1.47 -9.24 -0.75
CA THR A 386 0.51 -10.30 -0.98
C THR A 386 0.11 -11.00 0.32
N ALA A 387 1.08 -11.50 1.09
CA ALA A 387 0.79 -12.23 2.32
C ALA A 387 -0.12 -11.43 3.28
N ILE A 388 0.07 -10.12 3.36
CA ILE A 388 -0.75 -9.19 4.14
C ILE A 388 -2.19 -9.14 3.60
N GLN A 389 -2.38 -8.91 2.29
CA GLN A 389 -3.71 -8.92 1.66
C GLN A 389 -4.46 -10.25 1.88
N CYS A 390 -3.76 -11.37 1.76
CA CYS A 390 -4.33 -12.71 1.90
C CYS A 390 -4.59 -13.14 3.35
N ALA A 391 -3.90 -12.53 4.32
CA ALA A 391 -4.10 -12.78 5.74
C ALA A 391 -5.21 -11.92 6.36
N ASP A 392 -5.64 -10.84 5.69
CA ASP A 392 -6.75 -9.99 6.13
C ASP A 392 -8.12 -10.42 5.57
N ARG A 393 -8.18 -11.07 4.39
CA ARG A 393 -9.44 -11.50 3.76
C ARG A 393 -9.21 -12.63 2.74
N ASP A 394 -10.14 -13.58 2.67
CA ASP A 394 -10.19 -14.59 1.60
C ASP A 394 -10.54 -13.98 0.23
N ALA A 395 -10.09 -14.65 -0.84
CA ALA A 395 -10.40 -14.34 -2.24
C ALA A 395 -11.29 -15.43 -2.87
N SER A 396 -11.93 -15.14 -4.01
CA SER A 396 -12.75 -16.15 -4.69
C SER A 396 -11.88 -17.31 -5.19
N ARG A 397 -12.19 -18.53 -4.74
CA ARG A 397 -11.51 -19.79 -5.07
C ARG A 397 -11.95 -20.35 -6.45
N ASP A 398 -12.53 -19.52 -7.32
CA ASP A 398 -12.93 -19.81 -8.72
C ASP A 398 -12.35 -18.71 -9.64
N PRO A 399 -11.59 -19.03 -10.73
CA PRO A 399 -11.04 -17.99 -11.58
C PRO A 399 -12.14 -17.41 -12.48
N GLU A 400 -13.18 -18.18 -12.79
CA GLU A 400 -14.28 -17.74 -13.63
C GLU A 400 -15.11 -16.64 -12.97
N THR A 401 -15.03 -16.48 -11.65
CA THR A 401 -15.57 -15.29 -10.94
C THR A 401 -14.91 -14.02 -11.48
N TYR A 402 -13.58 -14.00 -11.55
CA TYR A 402 -12.80 -12.87 -12.06
C TYR A 402 -12.91 -12.75 -13.59
N TYR A 403 -12.89 -13.87 -14.33
CA TYR A 403 -13.09 -13.83 -15.79
C TYR A 403 -14.45 -13.21 -16.15
N ARG A 404 -15.55 -13.63 -15.49
CA ARG A 404 -16.89 -13.06 -15.69
C ARG A 404 -16.93 -11.58 -15.33
N ASP A 405 -16.32 -11.15 -14.22
CA ASP A 405 -16.28 -9.72 -13.83
C ASP A 405 -15.52 -8.88 -14.87
N ILE A 406 -14.39 -9.35 -15.37
CA ILE A 406 -13.61 -8.68 -16.42
C ILE A 406 -14.42 -8.57 -17.71
N GLN A 407 -15.10 -9.64 -18.15
CA GLN A 407 -15.89 -9.58 -19.39
C GLN A 407 -17.14 -8.70 -19.25
N ALA A 408 -17.80 -8.72 -18.08
CA ALA A 408 -18.97 -7.87 -17.81
C ALA A 408 -18.64 -6.36 -17.88
N HIS A 409 -17.43 -5.96 -17.52
CA HIS A 409 -16.98 -4.56 -17.54
C HIS A 409 -16.05 -4.23 -18.74
N ARG A 410 -15.81 -5.16 -19.68
CA ARG A 410 -14.84 -4.96 -20.78
C ARG A 410 -15.23 -3.84 -21.74
N ALA A 411 -16.51 -3.50 -21.85
CA ALA A 411 -16.98 -2.38 -22.67
C ALA A 411 -16.64 -1.02 -22.05
N ASP A 412 -16.87 -0.86 -20.74
CA ASP A 412 -16.73 0.41 -20.02
C ASP A 412 -15.31 0.64 -19.46
N GLU A 413 -14.59 -0.45 -19.15
CA GLU A 413 -13.22 -0.43 -18.63
C GLU A 413 -12.21 -1.16 -19.56
N PRO A 414 -12.17 -0.88 -20.88
CA PRO A 414 -11.46 -1.70 -21.88
C PRO A 414 -9.92 -1.74 -21.72
N LEU A 415 -9.35 -0.78 -21.00
CA LEU A 415 -7.93 -0.75 -20.67
C LEU A 415 -7.66 -1.26 -19.24
N PHE A 416 -8.29 -0.64 -18.24
CA PHE A 416 -7.95 -0.87 -16.83
C PHE A 416 -8.73 -2.02 -16.18
N GLY A 417 -9.94 -2.35 -16.63
CA GLY A 417 -10.75 -3.44 -16.06
C GLY A 417 -10.02 -4.78 -16.00
N PRO A 418 -9.37 -5.25 -17.09
CA PRO A 418 -8.53 -6.45 -17.08
C PRO A 418 -7.31 -6.41 -16.14
N LEU A 419 -6.91 -5.24 -15.63
CA LEU A 419 -5.88 -5.08 -14.60
C LEU A 419 -6.49 -5.03 -13.20
N THR A 420 -7.45 -4.14 -12.98
CA THR A 420 -8.03 -3.82 -11.68
C THR A 420 -8.95 -4.90 -11.12
N ARG A 421 -9.64 -5.61 -12.02
CA ARG A 421 -10.57 -6.73 -11.75
C ARG A 421 -9.96 -8.08 -12.06
N ASN A 422 -8.65 -8.11 -12.31
CA ASN A 422 -7.92 -9.36 -12.28
C ASN A 422 -8.05 -9.99 -10.89
N LEU A 423 -7.77 -11.28 -10.84
CA LEU A 423 -7.53 -11.99 -9.59
C LEU A 423 -6.32 -11.35 -8.84
N THR A 424 -6.09 -11.70 -7.58
CA THR A 424 -4.90 -11.37 -6.73
C THR A 424 -4.59 -12.59 -5.82
N PRO A 425 -3.37 -12.85 -5.31
CA PRO A 425 -2.83 -14.20 -5.03
C PRO A 425 -3.52 -15.09 -4.00
N CYS A 426 -4.52 -14.57 -3.34
CA CYS A 426 -5.01 -15.07 -2.08
C CYS A 426 -5.91 -16.32 -2.17
N SER A 427 -6.35 -16.72 -3.37
CA SER A 427 -6.99 -18.01 -3.63
C SER A 427 -6.04 -19.17 -4.00
N PHE A 428 -4.80 -18.97 -4.53
CA PHE A 428 -3.74 -20.03 -4.50
C PHE A 428 -2.98 -20.02 -3.19
N TRP A 429 -3.34 -19.13 -2.25
CA TRP A 429 -2.70 -19.11 -0.96
C TRP A 429 -2.86 -20.45 -0.23
N PRO A 430 -1.77 -21.01 0.32
CA PRO A 430 -1.76 -22.32 0.97
C PRO A 430 -2.45 -22.30 2.36
N THR A 431 -3.07 -21.18 2.71
CA THR A 431 -3.77 -20.90 3.97
C THR A 431 -5.01 -20.04 3.73
N THR A 432 -5.77 -19.82 4.80
CA THR A 432 -6.83 -18.80 4.92
C THR A 432 -6.39 -17.74 5.96
N PRO A 433 -7.10 -16.62 6.11
CA PRO A 433 -6.95 -15.72 7.26
C PRO A 433 -7.04 -16.46 8.60
N ALA A 434 -6.24 -16.05 9.60
CA ALA A 434 -6.31 -16.57 10.97
C ALA A 434 -7.43 -15.92 11.82
N GLU A 435 -7.93 -14.77 11.38
CA GLU A 435 -9.00 -14.00 12.00
C GLU A 435 -9.96 -13.49 10.91
N PRO A 436 -11.24 -13.21 11.23
CA PRO A 436 -12.14 -12.57 10.29
C PRO A 436 -11.67 -11.14 9.94
N PRO A 437 -12.04 -10.61 8.75
CA PRO A 437 -11.75 -9.23 8.36
C PRO A 437 -12.22 -8.21 9.40
N THR A 438 -11.42 -7.16 9.62
CA THR A 438 -11.75 -6.15 10.64
C THR A 438 -12.92 -5.29 10.20
N ARG A 439 -14.08 -5.43 10.86
CA ARG A 439 -15.15 -4.43 10.79
C ARG A 439 -14.72 -3.15 11.52
N VAL A 440 -14.11 -2.23 10.79
CA VAL A 440 -13.81 -0.87 11.26
C VAL A 440 -15.13 -0.09 11.34
N ARG A 441 -15.61 0.20 12.55
CA ARG A 441 -16.74 1.09 12.85
C ARG A 441 -16.52 1.71 14.24
N ASN A 442 -16.16 2.99 14.32
CA ASN A 442 -15.92 3.70 15.58
C ASN A 442 -16.03 5.23 15.41
N ASP A 443 -16.01 5.94 16.54
CA ASP A 443 -16.22 7.39 16.70
C ASP A 443 -14.94 8.15 17.10
N VAL A 444 -13.75 7.56 16.95
CA VAL A 444 -12.50 8.18 17.41
C VAL A 444 -12.16 9.42 16.55
N PRO A 445 -11.81 10.58 17.17
CA PRO A 445 -11.40 11.77 16.43
C PRO A 445 -10.13 11.54 15.58
N VAL A 446 -10.28 11.68 14.27
CA VAL A 446 -9.25 11.36 13.27
C VAL A 446 -9.34 12.35 12.09
N LEU A 447 -8.20 12.79 11.57
CA LEU A 447 -8.14 13.63 10.37
C LEU A 447 -7.97 12.74 9.14
N MET A 448 -8.85 12.88 8.16
CA MET A 448 -8.73 12.25 6.86
C MET A 448 -8.41 13.31 5.81
N VAL A 449 -7.48 13.03 4.92
CA VAL A 449 -7.15 13.90 3.77
C VAL A 449 -7.08 13.06 2.50
N GLY A 450 -7.42 13.63 1.34
CA GLY A 450 -7.36 12.88 0.07
C GLY A 450 -7.80 13.68 -1.14
N ALA A 451 -7.43 13.22 -2.34
CA ALA A 451 -7.79 13.87 -3.60
C ALA A 451 -9.12 13.33 -4.16
N THR A 452 -9.90 14.18 -4.85
CA THR A 452 -11.11 13.74 -5.56
C THR A 452 -10.81 12.81 -6.73
N GLY A 453 -9.68 13.00 -7.40
CA GLY A 453 -9.20 12.17 -8.51
C GLY A 453 -8.14 11.14 -8.09
N ASP A 454 -8.12 10.72 -6.82
CA ASP A 454 -7.23 9.64 -6.38
C ASP A 454 -7.64 8.31 -7.06
N PRO A 455 -6.72 7.66 -7.80
CA PRO A 455 -7.03 6.44 -8.55
C PRO A 455 -6.74 5.15 -7.78
N ALA A 456 -6.04 5.21 -6.64
CA ALA A 456 -5.71 4.04 -5.82
C ALA A 456 -6.60 3.98 -4.57
N ALA A 457 -6.66 5.08 -3.80
CA ALA A 457 -7.62 5.28 -2.73
C ALA A 457 -8.81 6.09 -3.26
N THR A 458 -9.63 5.46 -4.12
CA THR A 458 -10.71 6.15 -4.83
C THR A 458 -11.59 7.00 -3.90
N TYR A 459 -12.02 8.18 -4.35
CA TYR A 459 -12.82 9.09 -3.51
C TYR A 459 -14.11 8.45 -2.94
N PRO A 460 -14.86 7.59 -3.65
CA PRO A 460 -15.95 6.80 -3.05
C PRO A 460 -15.51 5.87 -1.90
N GLY A 461 -14.28 5.37 -1.95
CA GLY A 461 -13.62 4.61 -0.89
C GLY A 461 -13.21 5.47 0.31
N GLN A 462 -12.62 6.64 0.08
CA GLN A 462 -12.35 7.63 1.14
C GLN A 462 -13.65 8.02 1.87
N GLN A 463 -14.74 8.23 1.12
CA GLN A 463 -16.06 8.47 1.68
C GLN A 463 -16.64 7.27 2.44
N ALA A 464 -16.27 6.03 2.08
CA ALA A 464 -16.67 4.84 2.82
C ALA A 464 -15.94 4.73 4.17
N ALA A 465 -14.64 4.99 4.20
CA ALA A 465 -13.87 5.12 5.44
C ALA A 465 -14.41 6.25 6.34
N HIS A 466 -14.75 7.41 5.77
CA HIS A 466 -15.33 8.53 6.51
C HIS A 466 -16.69 8.17 7.14
N ARG A 467 -17.55 7.43 6.43
CA ARG A 467 -18.80 6.88 6.99
C ARG A 467 -18.57 5.78 8.04
N ALA A 468 -17.42 5.11 8.02
CA ALA A 468 -17.04 4.09 9.00
C ALA A 468 -16.40 4.68 10.28
N LEU A 469 -15.74 5.84 10.15
CA LEU A 469 -15.09 6.60 11.21
C LEU A 469 -15.92 7.84 11.54
N THR A 470 -16.98 7.70 12.32
CA THR A 470 -17.96 8.78 12.56
C THR A 470 -17.40 9.98 13.34
N GLY A 471 -16.26 9.80 14.03
CA GLY A 471 -15.50 10.89 14.66
C GLY A 471 -14.60 11.67 13.71
N SER A 472 -14.49 11.27 12.44
CA SER A 472 -13.52 11.81 11.48
C SER A 472 -13.86 13.21 10.98
N ARG A 473 -12.87 13.87 10.37
CA ARG A 473 -13.03 15.08 9.55
C ARG A 473 -12.29 14.90 8.25
N LEU A 474 -12.96 15.11 7.12
CA LEU A 474 -12.41 14.93 5.79
C LEU A 474 -11.97 16.27 5.18
N VAL A 475 -10.70 16.36 4.77
CA VAL A 475 -10.15 17.47 3.98
C VAL A 475 -9.94 17.00 2.55
N THR A 476 -10.93 17.28 1.69
CA THR A 476 -10.94 16.88 0.29
C THR A 476 -10.16 17.89 -0.55
N LEU A 477 -9.09 17.46 -1.23
CA LEU A 477 -8.41 18.24 -2.27
C LEU A 477 -9.11 18.04 -3.61
N ARG A 478 -9.87 19.04 -4.04
CA ARG A 478 -10.63 19.04 -5.30
C ARG A 478 -9.76 19.40 -6.49
N GLY A 479 -9.88 18.63 -7.57
CA GLY A 479 -9.22 18.88 -8.85
C GLY A 479 -7.77 18.40 -8.95
N ALA A 480 -7.28 17.65 -7.94
CA ALA A 480 -6.05 16.86 -8.02
C ALA A 480 -6.36 15.43 -8.51
N PHE A 481 -5.45 14.87 -9.31
CA PHE A 481 -5.57 13.57 -9.99
C PHE A 481 -4.40 12.64 -9.62
N ARG A 482 -4.16 12.51 -8.32
CA ARG A 482 -2.98 11.86 -7.74
C ARG A 482 -3.33 11.06 -6.49
N HIS A 483 -2.44 10.15 -6.11
CA HIS A 483 -2.50 9.46 -4.84
C HIS A 483 -1.67 10.18 -3.76
N THR A 484 -2.21 10.33 -2.54
CA THR A 484 -1.72 11.16 -1.41
C THR A 484 -1.77 12.68 -1.64
N VAL A 485 -2.02 13.44 -0.56
CA VAL A 485 -2.16 14.91 -0.63
C VAL A 485 -1.41 15.70 0.44
N TYR A 486 -0.88 15.06 1.49
CA TYR A 486 -0.01 15.71 2.46
C TYR A 486 1.44 15.81 1.94
N GLY A 487 2.13 16.89 2.31
CA GLY A 487 3.32 17.36 1.60
C GLY A 487 4.62 16.59 1.87
N GLY A 488 5.62 16.88 1.03
CA GLY A 488 7.05 16.68 1.30
C GLY A 488 7.58 15.23 1.30
N LEU A 489 6.74 14.21 1.46
CA LEU A 489 7.16 12.79 1.45
C LEU A 489 7.07 12.16 0.05
N PHE A 490 5.89 12.22 -0.56
CA PHE A 490 5.58 11.51 -1.81
C PHE A 490 4.82 12.35 -2.85
N SER A 491 4.15 13.43 -2.44
CA SER A 491 3.36 14.31 -3.32
C SER A 491 3.77 15.78 -3.20
N PRO A 492 3.52 16.60 -4.25
CA PRO A 492 3.65 18.04 -4.17
C PRO A 492 2.75 18.63 -3.09
N GLY A 493 3.25 19.63 -2.36
CA GLY A 493 2.52 20.25 -1.25
C GLY A 493 1.19 20.90 -1.63
N ASN A 494 0.33 21.13 -0.64
CA ASN A 494 -0.84 22.00 -0.76
C ASN A 494 -1.09 22.71 0.59
N ALA A 495 -0.88 24.02 0.61
CA ALA A 495 -0.91 24.83 1.83
C ALA A 495 -2.25 24.78 2.60
N CYS A 496 -3.38 24.45 1.95
CA CYS A 496 -4.66 24.26 2.62
C CYS A 496 -4.72 22.91 3.37
N VAL A 497 -4.26 21.83 2.72
CA VAL A 497 -4.15 20.50 3.33
C VAL A 497 -3.11 20.49 4.45
N GLU A 498 -1.91 21.01 4.17
CA GLU A 498 -0.81 21.12 5.14
C GLU A 498 -1.22 21.90 6.38
N LYS A 499 -1.89 23.05 6.21
CA LYS A 499 -2.40 23.84 7.35
C LYS A 499 -3.40 23.07 8.20
N ALA A 500 -4.24 22.23 7.62
CA ALA A 500 -5.17 21.39 8.37
C ALA A 500 -4.45 20.26 9.11
N VAL A 501 -3.54 19.55 8.44
CA VAL A 501 -2.78 18.43 9.03
C VAL A 501 -1.83 18.93 10.13
N ASN A 502 -1.03 19.96 9.86
CA ASN A 502 -0.10 20.50 10.84
C ASN A 502 -0.80 21.13 12.05
N ARG A 503 -1.95 21.78 11.88
CA ARG A 503 -2.75 22.27 13.04
C ARG A 503 -3.24 21.11 13.92
N TYR A 504 -3.69 20.02 13.33
CA TYR A 504 -4.12 18.85 14.11
C TYR A 504 -2.93 18.12 14.77
N LEU A 505 -1.84 17.88 14.04
CA LEU A 505 -0.65 17.23 14.59
C LEU A 505 0.06 18.07 15.66
N ILE A 506 0.20 19.39 15.47
CA ILE A 506 0.98 20.25 16.36
C ILE A 506 0.12 20.76 17.53
N ASP A 507 -1.09 21.24 17.25
CA ASP A 507 -1.96 21.88 18.25
C ASP A 507 -3.01 20.92 18.82
N GLY A 508 -3.38 19.85 18.10
CA GLY A 508 -4.48 18.95 18.45
C GLY A 508 -5.85 19.38 17.94
N VAL A 509 -5.93 20.40 17.08
CA VAL A 509 -7.21 21.01 16.67
C VAL A 509 -7.62 20.53 15.28
N LEU A 510 -8.67 19.70 15.22
CA LEU A 510 -9.34 19.30 13.98
C LEU A 510 -10.08 20.48 13.31
N PRO A 511 -10.37 20.41 12.00
CA PRO A 511 -11.41 21.21 11.36
C PRO A 511 -12.77 21.06 12.08
N ALA A 512 -13.58 22.11 12.12
CA ALA A 512 -14.89 22.07 12.79
C ALA A 512 -15.84 21.06 12.11
N GLY A 513 -15.87 21.08 10.78
CA GLY A 513 -16.51 20.10 9.90
C GLY A 513 -15.62 19.81 8.69
N ASP A 514 -16.11 19.02 7.74
CA ASP A 514 -15.36 18.68 6.54
C ASP A 514 -15.00 19.92 5.71
N THR A 515 -13.86 19.86 5.03
CA THR A 515 -13.23 21.02 4.38
C THR A 515 -12.89 20.67 2.94
N THR A 516 -13.18 21.56 1.99
CA THR A 516 -12.68 21.45 0.61
C THR A 516 -11.47 22.36 0.44
N CYS A 517 -10.32 21.78 0.10
CA CYS A 517 -9.19 22.47 -0.50
C CYS A 517 -9.26 22.35 -2.03
N SER A 518 -8.56 23.22 -2.76
CA SER A 518 -8.49 23.17 -4.23
C SER A 518 -7.03 23.23 -4.68
N VAL A 519 -6.76 22.73 -5.89
CA VAL A 519 -5.53 23.06 -6.62
C VAL A 519 -5.59 24.52 -7.10
N THR A 520 -4.49 25.25 -6.96
CA THR A 520 -4.38 26.63 -7.47
C THR A 520 -4.15 26.60 -8.98
N PRO A 521 -4.76 27.49 -9.80
CA PRO A 521 -4.63 27.44 -11.27
C PRO A 521 -3.21 27.57 -11.84
N ALA A 522 -2.22 28.01 -11.06
CA ALA A 522 -0.83 28.20 -11.49
C ALA A 522 -0.01 26.88 -11.57
N GLY A 523 -0.62 25.82 -12.10
CA GLY A 523 -0.05 24.47 -12.16
C GLY A 523 -0.96 23.48 -12.90
N ARG A 524 -1.44 23.88 -14.10
CA ARG A 524 -2.31 23.12 -15.02
C ARG A 524 -2.10 23.61 -16.45
#